data_AF-A0A1D2MTP1-F1
#
_entry.id   AF-A0A1D2MTP1-F1
#
_cell.length_a   1.000
_cell.length_b   1.000
_cell.length_c   1.000
_cell.angle_alpha   90.00
_cell.angle_beta   90.00
_cell.angle_gamma   90.00
#
_symmetry.space_group_name_H-M   'P 1'
#
loop_
_entity.id
_entity.type
_entity.pdbx_description
1 polymer ?
#
loop_
_entity_poly.entity_id
_entity_poly.type
_entity_poly.pdbx_seq_one_letter_code
_entity_poly.pdbx_strand_id
1 'polypeptide(L)'
;MGLKNIGLSGLTWSSIKKNPAILPIYGLVGVAMVLAGGYIFRLATKNPEVTWSRARNPEPWNEYKDKQYKFLATRDYSEGSPAPDYKK
;
A
#
# COMPACT_ATOMS: atom_id res chain seq x y z
N MET A 1 17.09 -1.33 45.12
CA MET A 1 17.16 -2.33 44.04
C MET A 1 16.64 -1.65 42.77
N GLY A 2 17.56 -1.04 41.99
CA GLY A 2 17.19 -0.10 40.95
C GLY A 2 16.70 -0.80 39.68
N LEU A 3 15.47 -0.47 39.24
CA LEU A 3 15.03 -0.72 37.87
C LEU A 3 15.91 0.11 36.93
N LYS A 4 17.00 -0.48 36.44
CA LYS A 4 17.79 0.10 35.36
C LYS A 4 16.88 0.23 34.14
N ASN A 5 16.73 1.47 33.66
CA ASN A 5 16.09 1.89 32.43
C ASN A 5 16.02 0.78 31.37
N ILE A 6 14.80 0.34 31.04
CA ILE A 6 14.49 -0.45 29.82
C ILE A 6 14.54 0.50 28.60
N GLY A 7 15.59 1.33 28.52
CA GLY A 7 15.82 2.20 27.38
C GLY A 7 16.36 1.36 26.24
N LEU A 8 15.56 1.11 25.21
CA LEU A 8 15.98 0.35 24.04
C LEU A 8 17.18 1.04 23.38
N SER A 9 18.38 0.50 23.62
CA SER A 9 19.63 0.99 23.05
C SER A 9 19.64 0.67 21.55
N GLY A 10 19.19 1.63 20.74
CA GLY A 10 19.07 1.47 19.28
C GLY A 10 17.93 2.30 18.68
N LEU A 11 16.89 2.60 19.46
CA LEU A 11 15.74 3.41 19.00
C LEU A 11 15.85 4.89 19.34
N THR A 12 16.82 5.27 20.17
CA THR A 12 17.04 6.68 20.53
C THR A 12 17.99 7.35 19.54
N TRP A 13 17.72 8.61 19.22
CA TRP A 13 18.56 9.42 18.32
C TRP A 13 20.04 9.47 18.78
N SER A 14 20.25 9.49 20.09
CA SER A 14 21.58 9.47 20.71
C SER A 14 22.31 8.13 20.53
N SER A 15 21.60 7.00 20.44
CA SER A 15 22.20 5.68 20.17
C SER A 15 22.55 5.50 18.69
N ILE A 16 21.74 6.04 17.78
CA ILE A 16 21.95 5.96 16.33
C ILE A 16 23.18 6.78 15.93
N LYS A 17 23.34 7.99 16.47
CA LYS A 17 24.53 8.82 16.22
C LYS A 17 25.85 8.18 16.70
N LYS A 18 25.79 7.35 17.73
CA LYS A 18 26.97 6.65 18.28
C LYS A 18 27.43 5.49 17.40
N ASN A 19 26.54 4.91 16.60
CA ASN A 19 26.82 3.74 15.77
C ASN A 19 26.33 3.99 14.34
N PRO A 20 27.11 4.70 13.50
CA PRO A 20 26.69 5.05 12.13
C PRO A 20 26.48 3.84 11.23
N ALA A 21 27.05 2.67 11.58
CA ALA A 21 26.88 1.43 10.83
C ALA A 21 25.42 0.90 10.80
N ILE A 22 24.54 1.40 11.68
CA ILE A 22 23.15 0.96 11.78
C ILE A 22 22.24 1.76 10.82
N LEU A 23 22.66 2.95 10.38
CA LEU A 23 21.93 3.79 9.43
C LEU A 23 21.51 3.09 8.12
N PRO A 24 22.37 2.32 7.42
CA PRO A 24 21.96 1.64 6.19
C PRO A 24 20.85 0.61 6.41
N ILE A 25 20.85 -0.08 7.56
CA ILE A 25 19.82 -1.07 7.90
C ILE A 25 18.47 -0.36 8.11
N TYR A 26 18.46 0.73 8.87
CA TYR A 26 17.25 1.54 9.04
C TYR A 26 16.76 2.14 7.72
N GLY A 27 17.67 2.55 6.83
CA GLY A 27 17.34 3.02 5.49
C GLY A 27 16.60 1.96 4.68
N LEU A 28 17.15 0.73 4.62
CA LEU A 28 16.51 -0.37 3.89
C LEU A 28 15.14 -0.73 4.46
N VAL A 29 15.02 -0.81 5.79
CA VAL A 29 13.74 -1.09 6.46
C VAL A 29 12.74 0.03 6.20
N GLY A 30 13.17 1.29 6.27
CA GLY A 30 12.33 2.45 5.97
C GLY A 30 11.80 2.41 4.54
N VAL A 31 12.67 2.11 3.56
CA VAL A 31 12.27 1.93 2.16
C VAL A 31 11.27 0.78 2.02
N ALA A 32 11.53 -0.37 2.67
CA ALA A 32 10.62 -1.51 2.63
C ALA A 32 9.23 -1.17 3.20
N MET A 33 9.17 -0.44 4.32
CA MET A 33 7.91 0.00 4.93
C MET A 33 7.14 0.97 4.03
N VAL A 34 7.84 1.93 3.41
CA VAL A 34 7.21 2.88 2.48
C VAL A 34 6.65 2.16 1.25
N LEU A 35 7.40 1.21 0.67
CA LEU A 35 6.93 0.43 -0.48
C LEU A 35 5.75 -0.47 -0.12
N ALA A 36 5.81 -1.16 1.02
CA ALA A 36 4.73 -2.02 1.50
C ALA A 36 3.46 -1.19 1.80
N GLY A 37 3.60 -0.09 2.54
CA GLY A 37 2.50 0.82 2.84
C GLY A 37 1.91 1.45 1.58
N GLY A 38 2.76 1.88 0.64
CA GLY A 38 2.34 2.43 -0.65
C GLY A 38 1.56 1.42 -1.50
N TYR A 39 2.00 0.16 -1.53
CA TYR A 39 1.28 -0.89 -2.26
C TYR A 39 -0.07 -1.21 -1.63
N ILE A 40 -0.14 -1.30 -0.30
CA ILE A 40 -1.40 -1.47 0.43
C ILE A 40 -2.34 -0.30 0.16
N PHE A 41 -1.85 0.93 0.21
CA PHE A 41 -2.65 2.13 -0.08
C PHE A 41 -3.20 2.12 -1.51
N ARG A 42 -2.38 1.70 -2.48
CA ARG A 42 -2.80 1.54 -3.88
C ARG A 42 -3.87 0.46 -4.03
N LEU A 43 -3.75 -0.67 -3.32
CA LEU A 43 -4.77 -1.72 -3.32
C LEU A 43 -6.07 -1.25 -2.65
N ALA A 44 -5.97 -0.56 -1.52
CA ALA A 44 -7.12 0.00 -0.81
C ALA A 44 -7.94 0.94 -1.70
N THR A 45 -7.28 1.80 -2.49
CA THR A 45 -7.97 2.84 -3.27
C THR A 45 -8.35 2.42 -4.68
N LYS A 46 -7.61 1.50 -5.30
CA LYS A 46 -7.78 1.15 -6.72
C LYS A 46 -8.27 -0.28 -6.98
N ASN A 47 -8.67 -1.02 -5.96
CA ASN A 47 -9.18 -2.39 -6.12
C ASN A 47 -10.69 -2.38 -6.40
N PRO A 48 -11.19 -3.03 -7.47
CA PRO A 48 -12.63 -3.09 -7.77
C PRO A 48 -13.47 -3.74 -6.66
N GLU A 49 -12.86 -4.59 -5.84
CA GLU A 49 -13.53 -5.27 -4.72
C GLU A 49 -13.62 -4.41 -3.44
N VAL A 50 -12.91 -3.28 -3.37
CA VAL A 50 -12.82 -2.44 -2.18
C VAL A 50 -13.54 -1.13 -2.42
N THR A 51 -14.65 -0.92 -1.71
CA THR A 51 -15.46 0.31 -1.82
C THR A 51 -15.55 1.00 -0.48
N TRP A 52 -15.02 2.23 -0.41
CA TRP A 52 -15.06 3.06 0.81
C TRP A 52 -16.38 3.81 1.01
N SER A 53 -17.19 3.96 -0.04
CA SER A 53 -18.47 4.66 0.02
C SER A 53 -19.57 3.88 -0.67
N ARG A 54 -20.28 3.07 0.10
CA ARG A 54 -21.39 2.24 -0.38
C ARG A 54 -22.63 3.05 -0.78
N ALA A 55 -22.81 4.23 -0.16
CA ALA A 55 -23.97 5.08 -0.39
C ALA A 55 -23.85 5.94 -1.66
N ARG A 56 -22.64 6.36 -2.03
CA ARG A 56 -22.43 7.25 -3.19
C ARG A 56 -22.18 6.48 -4.49
N ASN A 57 -21.66 5.26 -4.40
CA ASN A 57 -21.43 4.39 -5.55
C ASN A 57 -22.10 3.02 -5.30
N PRO A 58 -23.40 2.86 -5.63
CA PRO A 58 -24.12 1.62 -5.41
C PRO A 58 -23.67 0.48 -6.32
N GLU A 59 -22.97 0.78 -7.43
CA GLU A 59 -22.45 -0.21 -8.40
C GLU A 59 -20.93 -0.06 -8.59
N PRO A 60 -20.11 -0.31 -7.56
CA PRO A 60 -18.67 -0.05 -7.62
C PRO A 60 -17.92 -0.88 -8.66
N TRP A 61 -18.44 -2.06 -9.00
CA TRP A 61 -17.89 -2.94 -10.03
C TRP A 61 -17.91 -2.32 -11.43
N ASN A 62 -18.75 -1.31 -11.71
CA ASN A 62 -18.75 -0.60 -12.99
C ASN A 62 -17.56 0.36 -13.16
N GLU A 63 -16.89 0.77 -12.09
CA GLU A 63 -15.82 1.77 -12.15
C GLU A 63 -14.58 1.29 -12.92
N TYR A 64 -14.34 -0.04 -12.91
CA TYR A 64 -13.20 -0.69 -13.55
C TYR A 64 -13.56 -1.50 -14.79
N LYS A 65 -14.77 -1.32 -15.35
CA LYS A 65 -15.23 -2.08 -16.54
C LYS A 65 -14.31 -1.88 -17.75
N ASP A 66 -13.92 -0.63 -18.02
CA ASP A 66 -13.09 -0.25 -19.16
C ASP A 66 -11.67 0.17 -18.74
N LYS A 67 -11.25 -0.17 -17.51
CA LYS A 67 -9.96 0.23 -16.96
C LYS A 67 -9.12 -0.99 -16.61
N GLN A 68 -7.84 -0.92 -16.94
CA GLN A 68 -6.90 -1.94 -16.50
C GLN A 68 -6.60 -1.80 -15.01
N TYR A 69 -7.06 -2.77 -14.22
CA TYR A 69 -6.73 -2.85 -12.80
C TYR A 69 -5.29 -3.30 -12.53
N LYS A 70 -4.77 -4.25 -13.32
CA LYS A 70 -3.44 -4.83 -13.12
C LYS A 70 -2.36 -3.78 -13.38
N PHE A 71 -1.43 -3.65 -12.42
CA PHE A 71 -0.30 -2.71 -12.54
C PHE A 71 0.66 -3.14 -13.65
N LEU A 72 0.87 -4.45 -13.78
CA LEU A 72 1.60 -5.08 -14.87
C LEU A 72 0.64 -6.05 -15.56
N ALA A 73 0.23 -5.70 -16.76
CA ALA A 73 -0.58 -6.56 -17.61
C ALA A 73 0.23 -6.97 -18.84
N THR A 74 0.10 -8.24 -19.22
CA THR A 74 0.70 -8.78 -20.45
C THR A 74 -0.16 -8.48 -21.68
N ARG A 75 -1.42 -8.13 -21.49
CA ARG A 75 -2.39 -7.81 -22.55
C ARG A 75 -2.91 -6.40 -22.34
N ASP A 76 -3.13 -5.69 -23.43
CA ASP A 76 -3.81 -4.40 -23.42
C ASP A 76 -5.32 -4.64 -23.23
N TYR A 77 -5.90 -3.96 -22.24
CA TYR A 77 -7.33 -4.07 -21.91
C TYR A 77 -8.13 -2.87 -22.44
N SER A 78 -7.57 -2.09 -23.37
CA SER A 78 -8.26 -0.95 -24.00
C SER A 78 -9.51 -1.33 -24.79
N GLU A 79 -9.65 -2.59 -25.23
CA GLU A 79 -10.81 -3.08 -26.00
C GLU A 79 -12.05 -3.38 -25.13
N GLY A 80 -11.98 -3.17 -23.80
CA GLY A 80 -13.11 -3.34 -22.89
C GLY A 80 -13.43 -4.80 -22.56
N SER A 81 -14.36 -5.00 -21.61
CA SER A 81 -14.82 -6.34 -21.23
C SER A 81 -15.91 -6.84 -22.19
N PRO A 82 -15.87 -8.11 -22.65
CA PRO A 82 -16.94 -8.70 -23.47
C PRO A 82 -18.24 -8.93 -22.68
N ALA A 83 -18.28 -8.58 -21.39
CA ALA A 83 -19.46 -8.73 -20.55
C ALA A 83 -20.60 -7.81 -21.03
N PRO A 84 -21.84 -8.31 -21.11
CA PRO A 84 -22.98 -7.52 -21.54
C PRO A 84 -23.36 -6.44 -20.53
N ASP A 85 -23.89 -5.33 -21.05
CA ASP A 85 -24.37 -4.22 -20.25
C ASP A 85 -25.70 -4.58 -19.62
N TYR A 86 -25.72 -4.64 -18.29
CA TYR A 86 -26.90 -5.05 -17.53
C TYR A 86 -27.82 -3.86 -17.19
N LYS A 87 -27.48 -2.64 -17.61
CA LYS A 87 -28.38 -1.48 -17.51
C LYS A 87 -29.34 -1.49 -18.69
N LYS A 88 -30.63 -1.57 -18.38
CA LYS A 88 -31.74 -1.32 -19.32
C LYS A 88 -32.07 0.17 -19.37
#